data_AF-A0A2E2U6Q3-F1
#
_entry.id   AF-A0A2E2U6Q3-F1
#
_cell.length_a   1.000
_cell.length_b   1.000
_cell.length_c   1.000
_cell.angle_alpha   90.00
_cell.angle_beta   90.00
_cell.angle_gamma   90.00
#
_symmetry.space_group_name_H-M   'P 1'
#
loop_
_entity.id
_entity.type
_entity.pdbx_description
1 polymer ?
#
loop_
_entity_poly.entity_id
_entity_poly.type
_entity_poly.pdbx_seq_one_letter_code
_entity_poly.pdbx_strand_id
1 'polypeptide(L)'
;MRSIIYAFLIILNFTSNAQEQKKSDIEQDKLSPLEQYAKKCYLSINGLPKIIKTFGFDPKNMTKNQNDFMDLYDQSYCDCEALSYHKAGKLSDEIVNLPQEKFPEYLRNTQKSDFGKGIFRICDEQAISKAKSKYAKP
;
A
#
# COMPACT_ATOMS: atom_id res chain seq x y z
N MET A 1 -15.22 -8.91 -62.96
CA MET A 1 -15.59 -7.71 -62.16
C MET A 1 -16.17 -8.21 -60.84
N ARG A 2 -15.32 -8.30 -59.81
CA ARG A 2 -15.32 -7.47 -58.57
C ARG A 2 -16.62 -7.54 -57.76
N SER A 3 -16.54 -8.19 -56.59
CA SER A 3 -17.09 -7.77 -55.27
C SER A 3 -16.80 -8.91 -54.28
N ILE A 4 -15.58 -9.03 -53.77
CA ILE A 4 -15.12 -8.48 -52.47
C ILE A 4 -16.08 -8.83 -51.32
N ILE A 5 -15.71 -9.89 -50.63
CA ILE A 5 -16.21 -10.33 -49.32
C ILE A 5 -15.73 -9.30 -48.28
N TYR A 6 -16.66 -8.72 -47.52
CA TYR A 6 -16.34 -7.91 -46.35
C TYR A 6 -15.94 -8.84 -45.20
N ALA A 7 -14.64 -9.10 -45.08
CA ALA A 7 -14.03 -9.69 -43.90
C ALA A 7 -13.22 -8.60 -43.20
N PHE A 8 -13.69 -8.12 -42.05
CA PHE A 8 -12.95 -8.15 -40.78
C PHE A 8 -13.82 -7.47 -39.72
N LEU A 9 -14.47 -8.29 -38.89
CA LEU A 9 -14.99 -7.81 -37.62
C LEU A 9 -13.80 -7.42 -36.75
N ILE A 10 -13.87 -6.18 -36.31
CA ILE A 10 -12.95 -5.46 -35.44
C ILE A 10 -12.61 -6.28 -34.19
N ILE A 11 -11.32 -6.60 -34.01
CA ILE A 11 -10.73 -7.01 -32.73
C ILE A 11 -10.62 -5.74 -31.88
N LEU A 12 -11.62 -5.48 -31.03
CA LEU A 12 -11.52 -4.51 -29.94
C LEU A 12 -11.81 -5.25 -28.64
N ASN A 13 -10.78 -5.71 -27.94
CA ASN A 13 -10.85 -6.13 -26.53
C ASN A 13 -9.44 -6.21 -25.90
N PHE A 14 -8.57 -5.21 -26.12
CA PHE A 14 -7.25 -5.19 -25.47
C PHE A 14 -6.74 -3.80 -25.09
N THR A 15 -7.62 -2.83 -24.80
CA THR A 15 -7.18 -1.49 -24.34
C THR A 15 -7.47 -1.18 -22.88
N SER A 16 -8.11 -2.08 -22.12
CA SER A 16 -8.49 -1.78 -20.73
C SER A 16 -7.29 -1.75 -19.76
N ASN A 17 -6.23 -2.52 -20.01
CA ASN A 17 -5.10 -2.59 -19.07
C ASN A 17 -4.08 -1.45 -19.23
N ALA A 18 -3.97 -0.84 -20.41
CA ALA A 18 -2.98 0.22 -20.65
C ALA A 18 -3.40 1.59 -20.07
N GLN A 19 -4.69 1.80 -19.86
CA GLN A 19 -5.23 3.08 -19.37
C GLN A 19 -5.23 3.16 -17.84
N GLU A 20 -5.30 2.03 -17.14
CA GLU A 20 -5.23 1.95 -15.68
C GLU A 20 -3.80 2.20 -15.17
N GLN A 21 -2.80 1.72 -15.92
CA GLN A 21 -1.38 1.96 -15.63
C GLN A 21 -0.99 3.44 -15.81
N LYS A 22 -1.43 4.08 -16.91
CA LYS A 22 -1.18 5.51 -17.14
C LYS A 22 -1.77 6.44 -16.09
N LYS A 23 -2.88 6.06 -15.45
CA LYS A 23 -3.49 6.89 -14.39
C LYS A 23 -2.72 6.78 -13.07
N SER A 24 -2.15 5.61 -12.80
CA SER A 24 -1.27 5.35 -11.65
C SER A 24 0.03 6.16 -11.74
N ASP A 25 0.61 6.25 -12.94
CA ASP A 25 1.89 6.93 -13.17
C ASP A 25 1.73 8.46 -13.09
N ILE A 26 0.60 9.02 -13.55
CA ILE A 26 0.32 10.47 -13.49
C ILE A 26 -0.05 10.94 -12.08
N GLU A 27 -0.58 10.08 -11.21
CA GLU A 27 -0.85 10.41 -9.80
C GLU A 27 0.39 10.37 -8.90
N GLN A 28 1.46 9.67 -9.31
CA GLN A 28 2.71 9.63 -8.55
C GLN A 28 3.50 10.96 -8.64
N ASP A 29 3.42 11.67 -9.77
CA ASP A 29 4.15 12.92 -10.02
C ASP A 29 3.75 14.11 -9.12
N LYS A 30 2.72 13.96 -8.28
CA LYS A 30 2.24 15.02 -7.36
C LYS A 30 2.50 14.73 -5.88
N LEU A 31 2.97 13.54 -5.54
CA LEU A 31 3.18 13.15 -4.14
C LEU A 31 4.59 13.53 -3.70
N SER A 32 4.71 14.07 -2.48
CA SER A 32 6.00 14.25 -1.84
C SER A 32 6.70 12.90 -1.63
N PRO A 33 8.04 12.85 -1.51
CA PRO A 33 8.77 11.61 -1.27
C PRO A 33 8.25 10.79 -0.07
N LEU A 34 7.79 11.49 0.98
CA LEU A 34 7.20 10.88 2.17
C LEU A 34 5.86 10.20 1.84
N GLU A 35 4.98 10.88 1.12
CA GLU A 35 3.68 10.33 0.71
C GLU A 35 3.84 9.16 -0.27
N GLN A 36 4.83 9.22 -1.15
CA GLN A 36 5.15 8.11 -2.05
C GLN A 36 5.55 6.86 -1.27
N TYR A 37 6.45 7.00 -0.29
CA TYR A 37 6.84 5.88 0.58
C TYR A 37 5.64 5.33 1.35
N ALA A 38 4.87 6.20 2.02
CA ALA A 38 3.71 5.80 2.80
C ALA A 38 2.70 5.03 1.95
N LYS A 39 2.43 5.50 0.72
CA LYS A 39 1.55 4.83 -0.24
C LYS A 39 2.10 3.45 -0.63
N LYS A 40 3.39 3.33 -0.94
CA LYS A 40 4.01 2.03 -1.29
C LYS A 40 3.99 1.03 -0.13
N CYS A 41 4.24 1.52 1.08
CA CYS A 41 4.12 0.75 2.31
C CYS A 41 2.68 0.23 2.46
N TYR A 42 1.69 1.12 2.38
CA TYR A 42 0.28 0.77 2.56
C TYR A 42 -0.14 -0.30 1.57
N LEU A 43 0.14 -0.11 0.28
CA LEU A 43 -0.18 -1.09 -0.77
C LEU A 43 0.55 -2.43 -0.59
N SER A 44 1.66 -2.47 0.16
CA SER A 44 2.42 -3.70 0.43
C SER A 44 1.89 -4.50 1.62
N ILE A 45 1.20 -3.84 2.56
CA ILE A 45 0.76 -4.47 3.81
C ILE A 45 -0.77 -4.53 3.95
N ASN A 46 -1.51 -3.74 3.17
CA ASN A 46 -2.93 -3.61 3.33
C ASN A 46 -3.65 -4.94 3.15
N GLY A 47 -4.49 -5.28 4.12
CA GLY A 47 -5.27 -6.52 4.08
C GLY A 47 -4.46 -7.81 4.24
N LEU A 48 -3.21 -7.75 4.72
CA LEU A 48 -2.40 -8.96 4.94
C LEU A 48 -3.08 -9.89 5.96
N PRO A 49 -3.39 -11.16 5.61
CA PRO A 49 -4.13 -12.07 6.50
C PRO A 49 -3.44 -12.33 7.84
N LYS A 50 -2.11 -12.25 7.89
CA LYS A 50 -1.34 -12.42 9.13
C LYS A 50 -1.60 -11.29 10.14
N ILE A 51 -1.71 -10.05 9.66
CA ILE A 51 -1.98 -8.88 10.49
C ILE A 51 -3.43 -8.94 10.98
N ILE A 52 -4.38 -9.18 10.08
CA ILE A 52 -5.81 -9.35 10.41
C ILE A 52 -6.01 -10.40 11.51
N LYS A 53 -5.34 -11.56 11.40
CA LYS A 53 -5.37 -12.61 12.42
C LYS A 53 -4.80 -12.20 13.76
N THR A 54 -3.81 -11.30 13.79
CA THR A 54 -3.21 -10.79 15.03
C THR A 54 -4.23 -9.99 15.86
N PHE A 55 -5.17 -9.33 15.18
CA PHE A 55 -6.31 -8.65 15.82
C PHE A 55 -7.50 -9.59 16.12
N GLY A 56 -7.38 -10.88 15.82
CA GLY A 56 -8.44 -11.88 16.06
C GLY A 56 -9.61 -11.78 15.09
N PHE A 57 -9.46 -11.07 13.97
CA PHE A 57 -10.50 -10.97 12.94
C PHE A 57 -10.44 -12.16 11.99
N ASP A 58 -11.61 -12.60 11.50
CA ASP A 58 -11.69 -13.58 10.42
C ASP A 58 -11.54 -12.87 9.06
N PRO A 59 -10.43 -13.04 8.32
CA PRO A 59 -10.21 -12.35 7.05
C PRO A 59 -11.24 -12.70 5.97
N LYS A 60 -12.02 -13.78 6.11
CA LYS A 60 -13.09 -14.13 5.18
C LYS A 60 -14.42 -13.45 5.51
N ASN A 61 -14.60 -13.02 6.76
CA ASN A 61 -15.87 -12.55 7.30
C ASN A 61 -15.68 -11.27 8.12
N MET A 62 -14.91 -10.31 7.61
CA MET A 62 -14.72 -9.01 8.26
C MET A 62 -15.95 -8.13 8.11
N THR A 63 -16.43 -7.59 9.22
CA THR A 63 -17.43 -6.51 9.22
C THR A 63 -16.84 -5.23 8.62
N LYS A 64 -17.70 -4.32 8.14
CA LYS A 64 -17.27 -3.01 7.66
C LYS A 64 -16.40 -2.26 8.68
N ASN A 65 -16.77 -2.27 9.97
CA ASN A 65 -15.98 -1.62 11.01
C ASN A 65 -14.60 -2.27 11.20
N GLN A 66 -14.48 -3.59 11.04
CA GLN A 66 -13.18 -4.27 11.11
C GLN A 66 -12.32 -3.94 9.88
N ASN A 67 -12.92 -3.85 8.68
CA ASN A 67 -12.20 -3.39 7.48
C ASN A 67 -11.72 -1.94 7.66
N ASP A 68 -12.62 -1.04 8.06
CA ASP A 68 -12.27 0.37 8.27
C ASP A 68 -11.27 0.56 9.44
N PHE A 69 -11.23 -0.37 10.41
CA PHE A 69 -10.20 -0.42 11.47
C PHE A 69 -8.84 -0.82 10.90
N MET A 70 -8.80 -1.90 10.11
CA MET A 70 -7.56 -2.39 9.53
C MET A 70 -6.97 -1.39 8.54
N ASP A 71 -7.79 -0.77 7.68
CA ASP A 71 -7.33 0.27 6.76
C ASP A 71 -6.71 1.45 7.52
N LEU A 72 -7.34 1.90 8.62
CA LEU A 72 -6.79 3.00 9.42
C LEU A 72 -5.50 2.59 10.14
N TYR A 73 -5.41 1.36 10.63
CA TYR A 73 -4.19 0.82 11.23
C TYR A 73 -3.06 0.82 10.18
N ASP A 74 -3.28 0.22 9.00
CA ASP A 74 -2.28 0.10 7.94
C ASP A 74 -1.81 1.47 7.45
N GLN A 75 -2.72 2.42 7.23
CA GLN A 75 -2.38 3.81 6.85
C GLN A 75 -1.53 4.48 7.93
N SER A 76 -1.99 4.42 9.19
CA SER A 76 -1.30 5.10 10.29
C SER A 76 0.08 4.51 10.56
N TYR A 77 0.22 3.19 10.39
CA TYR A 77 1.48 2.48 10.49
C TYR A 77 2.46 2.99 9.42
N CYS A 78 2.02 3.04 8.15
CA CYS A 78 2.88 3.45 7.04
C CYS A 78 3.23 4.95 7.05
N ASP A 79 2.34 5.81 7.53
CA ASP A 79 2.63 7.23 7.76
C ASP A 79 3.74 7.39 8.81
N CYS A 80 3.65 6.63 9.92
CA CYS A 80 4.67 6.63 10.98
C CYS A 80 6.01 6.12 10.46
N GLU A 81 6.00 5.05 9.66
CA GLU A 81 7.22 4.47 9.10
C GLU A 81 7.89 5.49 8.15
N ALA A 82 7.15 6.07 7.21
CA ALA A 82 7.66 7.08 6.28
C ALA A 82 8.30 8.26 7.02
N LEU A 83 7.63 8.76 8.06
CA LEU A 83 8.14 9.86 8.88
C LEU A 83 9.41 9.48 9.65
N SER A 84 9.47 8.26 10.19
CA SER A 84 10.63 7.76 10.93
C SER A 84 11.85 7.63 10.02
N TYR A 85 11.66 7.16 8.79
CA TYR A 85 12.68 7.13 7.76
C TYR A 85 13.17 8.52 7.36
N HIS A 86 12.24 9.46 7.17
CA HIS A 86 12.56 10.85 6.87
C HIS A 86 13.39 11.50 7.99
N LYS A 87 12.95 11.38 9.25
CA LYS A 87 13.65 11.92 10.42
C LYS A 87 15.04 11.30 10.64
N ALA A 88 15.21 10.04 10.26
CA ALA A 88 16.49 9.34 10.34
C ALA A 88 17.43 9.64 9.15
N GLY A 89 17.00 10.45 8.17
CA GLY A 89 17.77 10.69 6.95
C GLY A 89 17.94 9.44 6.07
N LYS A 90 17.06 8.44 6.24
CA LYS A 90 17.12 7.14 5.54
C LYS A 90 16.11 7.02 4.40
N LEU A 91 15.29 8.04 4.17
CA LEU A 91 14.38 8.09 3.03
C LEU A 91 15.14 8.56 1.78
N SER A 92 15.87 7.65 1.13
CA SER A 92 16.62 7.96 -0.10
C SER A 92 15.75 7.90 -1.35
N ASP A 93 16.19 8.56 -2.41
CA ASP A 93 15.53 8.49 -3.72
C ASP A 93 15.43 7.05 -4.24
N GLU A 94 16.42 6.20 -3.97
CA GLU A 94 16.39 4.77 -4.35
C GLU A 94 15.22 4.03 -3.70
N ILE A 95 14.95 4.32 -2.42
CA ILE A 95 13.85 3.70 -1.68
C ILE A 95 12.51 4.28 -2.14
N VAL A 96 12.44 5.60 -2.30
CA VAL A 96 11.23 6.30 -2.77
C VAL A 96 10.84 5.84 -4.16
N ASN A 97 11.81 5.57 -5.04
CA ASN A 97 11.58 5.12 -6.41
C ASN A 97 11.62 3.59 -6.57
N LEU A 98 11.78 2.83 -5.48
CA LEU A 98 11.78 1.36 -5.54
C LEU A 98 10.46 0.86 -6.16
N PRO A 99 10.49 -0.04 -7.16
CA PRO A 99 9.27 -0.58 -7.75
C PRO A 99 8.38 -1.27 -6.71
N GLN A 100 7.06 -1.17 -6.87
CA GLN A 100 6.09 -1.66 -5.90
C GLN A 100 6.26 -3.17 -5.63
N GLU A 101 6.59 -3.96 -6.65
CA GLU A 101 6.81 -5.39 -6.56
C GLU A 101 8.04 -5.79 -5.73
N LYS A 102 9.03 -4.91 -5.60
CA LYS A 102 10.22 -5.11 -4.76
C LYS A 102 10.06 -4.58 -3.34
N PHE A 103 9.06 -3.72 -3.13
CA PHE A 103 8.84 -3.05 -1.86
C PHE A 103 8.49 -4.01 -0.69
N PRO A 104 7.68 -5.07 -0.87
CA PRO A 104 7.42 -6.03 0.21
C PRO A 104 8.68 -6.75 0.72
N GLU A 105 9.62 -7.06 -0.17
CA GLU A 105 10.89 -7.68 0.21
C GLU A 105 11.77 -6.68 0.97
N TYR A 106 11.84 -5.44 0.49
CA TYR A 106 12.51 -4.35 1.17
C TYR A 106 12.00 -4.14 2.60
N LEU A 107 10.67 -4.07 2.78
CA LEU A 107 10.03 -3.96 4.11
C LEU A 107 10.47 -5.13 5.00
N ARG A 108 10.33 -6.37 4.52
CA ARG A 108 10.70 -7.59 5.27
C ARG A 108 12.16 -7.58 5.71
N ASN A 109 13.07 -7.12 4.86
CA ASN A 109 14.50 -7.04 5.18
C ASN A 109 14.76 -5.93 6.21
N THR A 110 14.08 -4.79 6.08
CA THR A 110 14.14 -3.72 7.08
C THR A 110 13.65 -4.21 8.44
N GLN A 111 12.54 -4.95 8.55
CA GLN A 111 12.05 -5.45 9.85
C GLN A 111 13.01 -6.35 10.59
N LYS A 112 13.99 -6.94 9.89
CA LYS A 112 15.03 -7.76 10.50
C LYS A 112 16.23 -6.93 10.99
N SER A 113 16.41 -5.72 10.48
CA SER A 113 17.47 -4.80 10.90
C SER A 113 17.18 -4.18 12.26
N ASP A 114 18.21 -3.77 12.99
CA ASP A 114 18.04 -3.16 14.32
C ASP A 114 17.37 -1.78 14.24
N PHE A 115 17.69 -1.02 13.19
CA PHE A 115 16.99 0.22 12.87
C PHE A 115 15.48 -0.03 12.68
N GLY A 116 15.17 -1.01 11.84
CA GLY A 116 13.80 -1.41 11.57
C GLY A 116 13.05 -1.80 12.84
N LYS A 117 13.57 -2.77 13.61
CA LYS A 117 12.91 -3.27 14.84
C LYS A 117 12.46 -2.15 15.78
N GLY A 118 13.26 -1.10 15.92
CA GLY A 118 12.92 0.08 16.72
C GLY A 118 11.70 0.84 16.17
N ILE A 119 11.64 1.02 14.85
CA ILE A 119 10.53 1.69 14.15
C ILE A 119 9.26 0.84 14.18
N PHE A 120 9.34 -0.46 13.85
CA PHE A 120 8.17 -1.34 13.77
C PHE A 120 7.34 -1.29 15.06
N ARG A 121 8.00 -1.41 16.21
CA ARG A 121 7.30 -1.39 17.51
C ARG A 121 6.60 -0.05 17.76
N ILE A 122 7.28 1.06 17.51
CA ILE A 122 6.72 2.40 17.75
C ILE A 122 5.53 2.65 16.83
N CYS A 123 5.64 2.28 15.55
CA CYS A 123 4.60 2.51 14.58
C CYS A 123 3.40 1.58 14.79
N ASP A 124 3.59 0.34 15.24
CA ASP A 124 2.50 -0.55 15.66
C ASP A 124 1.71 0.05 16.83
N GLU A 125 2.39 0.51 17.88
CA GLU A 125 1.74 1.10 19.04
C GLU A 125 0.93 2.35 18.66
N GLN A 126 1.49 3.23 17.81
CA GLN A 126 0.80 4.41 17.33
C GLN A 126 -0.40 4.07 16.44
N ALA A 127 -0.24 3.13 15.51
CA ALA A 127 -1.30 2.70 14.62
C ALA A 127 -2.46 2.06 15.38
N ILE A 128 -2.16 1.19 16.36
CA ILE A 128 -3.16 0.58 17.24
C ILE A 128 -3.88 1.66 18.05
N SER A 129 -3.12 2.58 18.65
CA SER A 129 -3.70 3.67 19.45
C SER A 129 -4.65 4.54 18.62
N LYS A 130 -4.22 4.95 17.41
CA LYS A 130 -5.03 5.76 16.50
C LYS A 130 -6.27 5.00 16.03
N ALA A 131 -6.14 3.75 15.60
CA ALA A 131 -7.28 2.93 15.19
C ALA A 131 -8.25 2.72 16.37
N LYS A 132 -7.76 2.33 17.55
CA LYS A 132 -8.60 2.18 18.74
C LYS A 132 -9.30 3.48 19.13
N SER A 133 -8.63 4.62 19.11
CA SER A 133 -9.25 5.90 19.50
C SER A 133 -10.45 6.30 18.62
N LYS A 134 -10.44 5.92 17.33
CA LYS A 134 -11.55 6.20 16.41
C LYS A 134 -12.74 5.25 16.60
N TYR A 135 -12.47 3.99 16.96
CA TYR A 135 -13.49 2.93 17.05
C TYR A 135 -13.87 2.54 18.47
N ALA A 136 -13.14 3.00 19.49
CA ALA A 136 -13.58 3.07 20.86
C ALA A 136 -14.67 4.16 20.91
N LYS A 137 -15.93 3.75 20.82
CA LYS A 137 -17.04 4.65 21.09
C LYS A 137 -16.88 5.27 22.49
N PRO A 138 -17.34 6.52 22.72
CA PRO A 138 -17.75 6.94 24.06
C PRO A 138 -18.89 6.06 24.60
#